data_AF-A0A521U9B5-F1
#
_entry.id   AF-A0A521U9B5-F1
#
_cell.length_a   1.000
_cell.length_b   1.000
_cell.length_c   1.000
_cell.angle_alpha   90.00
_cell.angle_beta   90.00
_cell.angle_gamma   90.00
#
_symmetry.space_group_name_H-M   'P 1'
#
loop_
_entity.id
_entity.type
_entity.pdbx_description
1 polymer ?
#
loop_
_entity_poly.entity_id
_entity_poly.type
_entity_poly.pdbx_seq_one_letter_code
_entity_poly.pdbx_strand_id
1 'polypeptide(L)' 'MDTHDPRQTRKSRRIEEAVLEVDGVVGVRVWELSDRVEVGIRVAPIDAAPDVLQRVRELIEAMREGDERWEIGLLTEP' A
#
# COMPACT_ATOMS: atom_id res chain seq x y z
N MET A 1 -9.20 -20.73 8.88
CA MET A 1 -9.23 -19.28 9.12
C MET A 1 -7.82 -18.90 9.43
N ASP A 2 -7.06 -18.59 8.38
CA ASP A 2 -5.64 -18.31 8.46
C ASP A 2 -5.42 -17.04 9.29
N THR A 3 -4.86 -17.27 10.47
CA THR A 3 -4.29 -16.23 11.33
C THR A 3 -3.16 -15.57 10.55
N HIS A 4 -3.39 -14.36 10.05
CA HIS A 4 -2.38 -13.53 9.38
C HIS A 4 -1.20 -13.30 10.36
N ASP A 5 -0.02 -13.83 10.03
CA ASP A 5 1.17 -13.87 10.89
C ASP A 5 1.75 -12.45 11.12
N PRO A 6 1.97 -12.01 12.37
CA PRO A 6 2.27 -10.63 12.77
C PRO A 6 3.74 -10.21 12.57
N ARG A 7 4.42 -10.67 11.52
CA ARG A 7 5.74 -10.15 11.17
C ARG A 7 5.60 -9.18 10.02
N GLN A 8 5.38 -7.90 10.33
CA GLN A 8 5.77 -6.84 9.40
C GLN A 8 7.21 -7.12 8.98
N THR A 9 7.41 -7.55 7.74
CA THR A 9 8.76 -7.77 7.24
C THR A 9 9.42 -6.40 7.06
N ARG A 10 10.75 -6.38 6.88
CA ARG A 10 11.44 -5.14 6.51
C ARG A 10 10.88 -4.52 5.23
N LYS A 11 10.31 -5.35 4.35
CA LYS A 11 9.69 -4.93 3.10
C LYS A 11 8.35 -4.24 3.35
N SER A 12 7.43 -4.87 4.09
CA SER A 12 6.15 -4.23 4.47
C SER A 12 6.37 -2.86 5.10
N ARG A 13 7.27 -2.78 6.08
CA ARG A 13 7.55 -1.50 6.75
C ARG A 13 8.09 -0.44 5.79
N ARG A 14 9.02 -0.81 4.90
CA ARG A 14 9.56 0.12 3.89
C ARG A 14 8.47 0.62 2.94
N ILE A 15 7.53 -0.24 2.55
CA ILE A 15 6.39 0.14 1.70
C ILE A 15 5.47 1.09 2.47
N GLU A 16 5.12 0.76 3.71
CA GLU A 16 4.27 1.62 4.56
C GLU A 16 4.88 3.01 4.72
N GLU A 17 6.16 3.09 5.09
CA GLU A 17 6.90 4.34 5.25
C GLU A 17 6.91 5.15 3.95
N ALA A 18 7.24 4.53 2.81
CA ALA A 18 7.30 5.24 1.54
C ALA A 18 5.92 5.76 1.08
N VAL A 19 4.85 4.98 1.27
CA VAL A 19 3.50 5.35 0.86
C VAL A 19 2.90 6.44 1.76
N LEU A 20 3.25 6.45 3.05
CA LEU A 20 2.83 7.53 3.97
C LEU A 20 3.42 8.89 3.63
N GLU A 21 4.57 8.94 2.97
CA GLU A 21 5.20 10.18 2.50
C GLU A 21 4.54 10.74 1.23
N VAL A 22 3.59 10.02 0.61
CA VAL A 22 2.85 10.51 -0.56
C VAL A 22 1.80 11.53 -0.12
N ASP A 23 1.86 12.74 -0.69
CA ASP A 23 0.87 13.80 -0.42
C ASP A 23 -0.57 13.29 -0.57
N GLY A 24 -1.43 13.61 0.40
CA GLY A 24 -2.83 13.18 0.40
C GLY A 24 -3.06 11.75 0.88
N VAL A 25 -2.03 10.97 1.22
CA VAL A 25 -2.18 9.72 1.98
C VAL A 25 -2.22 10.06 3.48
N VAL A 26 -3.25 9.57 4.18
CA VAL A 26 -3.42 9.75 5.63
C VAL A 26 -3.42 8.43 6.40
N GLY A 27 -3.23 7.32 5.70
CA GLY A 27 -3.11 6.00 6.29
C GLY A 27 -2.77 4.96 5.25
N VAL A 28 -2.06 3.91 5.67
CA VAL A 28 -1.64 2.81 4.82
C VAL A 28 -1.78 1.49 5.57
N ARG A 29 -2.04 0.41 4.85
CA ARG A 29 -1.83 -0.96 5.29
C ARG A 29 -1.24 -1.79 4.18
N VAL A 30 -0.30 -2.66 4.54
CA VAL A 30 0.32 -3.59 3.61
C VAL A 30 0.03 -5.02 4.05
N TRP A 31 -0.36 -5.85 3.09
CA TRP A 31 -0.53 -7.28 3.27
C TRP A 31 0.44 -8.01 2.34
N GLU A 32 1.37 -8.75 2.93
CA GLU A 32 2.23 -9.69 2.20
C GLU A 32 1.53 -11.05 2.13
N LEU A 33 1.11 -11.42 0.92
CA LEU A 33 0.51 -12.72 0.61
C LEU A 33 1.54 -13.59 -0.12
N SER A 34 1.27 -14.89 -0.22
CA SER A 34 2.25 -15.84 -0.78
C SER A 34 2.65 -15.56 -2.23
N ASP A 35 1.82 -14.87 -3.01
CA ASP A 35 2.03 -14.61 -4.44
C ASP A 35 1.95 -13.12 -4.85
N ARG A 36 1.65 -12.24 -3.89
CA ARG A 36 1.42 -10.81 -4.15
C ARG A 36 1.53 -9.96 -2.89
N VAL A 37 1.71 -8.67 -3.11
CA VAL A 37 1.58 -7.63 -2.09
C VAL A 37 0.31 -6.83 -2.38
N GLU A 38 -0.51 -6.64 -1.35
CA GLU A 38 -1.66 -5.72 -1.42
C GLU A 38 -1.37 -4.48 -0.57
N VAL A 39 -1.60 -3.30 -1.15
CA VAL A 39 -1.42 -2.00 -0.48
C VAL A 39 -2.76 -1.29 -0.43
N GLY A 40 -3.29 -1.12 0.77
CA GLY A 40 -4.47 -0.31 1.01
C GLY A 40 -4.09 1.08 1.49
N ILE A 41 -4.64 2.12 0.87
CA ILE A 41 -4.42 3.51 1.31
C ILE A 41 -5.72 4.18 1.77
N ARG A 42 -5.59 5.09 2.73
CA ARG A 42 -6.63 6.06 3.08
C ARG A 42 -6.22 7.42 2.55
N VAL A 43 -7.11 8.04 1.77
CA VAL A 43 -6.88 9.34 1.14
C VAL A 43 -7.47 10.45 2.02
N ALA A 44 -6.78 11.60 2.10
CA ALA A 44 -7.28 12.78 2.78
C ALA A 44 -8.61 13.25 2.16
N PRO A 45 -9.59 13.71 2.96
CA PRO A 45 -10.91 14.10 2.43
C PRO A 45 -10.89 15.24 1.41
N ILE A 46 -9.84 16.05 1.39
CA ILE A 46 -9.68 17.21 0.50
C ILE A 46 -9.09 16.83 -0.86
N ASP A 47 -8.51 15.63 -0.98
CA ASP A 47 -7.81 15.18 -2.17
C ASP A 47 -8.68 14.25 -3.01
N ALA A 48 -8.48 14.28 -4.33
CA ALA A 48 -9.14 13.35 -5.24
C ALA A 48 -8.47 11.97 -5.15
N ALA A 49 -9.23 10.96 -4.73
CA ALA A 49 -8.73 9.59 -4.59
C ALA A 49 -8.05 9.02 -5.85
N PRO A 50 -8.56 9.24 -7.08
CA PRO A 50 -7.87 8.77 -8.30
C PRO A 50 -6.46 9.35 -8.46
N ASP A 51 -6.26 10.64 -8.13
CA ASP A 51 -4.98 11.32 -8.29
C ASP A 51 -3.95 10.82 -7.26
N VAL A 52 -4.41 10.58 -6.02
CA VAL A 52 -3.56 10.01 -4.97
C VAL A 52 -3.22 8.55 -5.29
N LEU A 53 -4.18 7.75 -5.74
CA LEU A 53 -3.94 6.37 -6.19
C LEU A 53 -2.93 6.29 -7.32
N GLN A 54 -2.99 7.21 -8.29
CA GLN A 54 -2.03 7.27 -9.38
C GLN A 54 -0.60 7.54 -8.88
N ARG A 55 -0.43 8.50 -7.96
CA ARG A 55 0.87 8.80 -7.36
C ARG A 55 1.44 7.64 -6.55
N VAL A 56 0.58 6.98 -5.76
CA VAL A 56 0.97 5.77 -5.02
C VAL A 56 1.36 4.65 -5.99
N ARG A 57 0.63 4.49 -7.11
CA ARG A 57 0.96 3.49 -8.14
C ARG A 57 2.34 3.71 -8.75
N GLU A 58 2.67 4.95 -9.10
CA GLU A 58 3.99 5.29 -9.65
C GLU A 58 5.11 4.98 -8.64
N LEU A 59 4.91 5.33 -7.37
CA LEU A 59 5.85 5.03 -6.30
C LEU A 59 6.09 3.53 -6.14
N ILE A 60 5.02 2.75 -6.03
CA ILE A 60 5.16 1.32 -5.73
C ILE A 60 5.69 0.51 -6.92
N GLU A 61 5.38 0.90 -8.16
CA GLU A 61 5.98 0.29 -9.35
C GLU A 61 7.49 0.51 -9.38
N ALA A 62 7.97 1.68 -8.92
CA ALA A 62 9.40 1.94 -8.79
C ALA A 62 10.08 1.14 -7.66
N MET A 63 9.32 0.65 -6.67
CA MET A 63 9.81 -0.16 -5.56
C MET A 63 9.75 -1.66 -5.84
N ARG A 64 9.01 -2.08 -6.86
CA ARG A 64 8.77 -3.48 -7.18
C ARG A 64 10.08 -4.17 -7.58
N GLU A 65 10.36 -5.29 -6.94
CA GLU A 65 11.52 -6.15 -7.24
C GLU A 65 11.04 -7.49 -7.83
N GLY A 66 11.56 -7.86 -9.00
CA GLY A 66 11.25 -9.13 -9.66
C GLY A 66 9.80 -9.26 -10.15
N ASP A 67 9.27 -10.47 -10.15
CA ASP A 67 7.98 -10.82 -10.76
C ASP A 67 6.78 -10.78 -9.80
N GLU A 68 6.97 -10.35 -8.56
CA GLU A 68 5.89 -10.30 -7.56
C GLU A 68 4.76 -9.39 -8.01
N ARG A 69 3.50 -9.78 -7.81
CA ARG A 69 2.33 -8.96 -8.19
C ARG A 69 1.98 -7.97 -7.08
N TRP A 70 1.69 -6.72 -7.44
CA TRP A 70 1.34 -5.67 -6.48
C TRP A 70 -0.02 -5.10 -6.85
N GLU A 71 -0.93 -5.07 -5.89
CA GLU A 71 -2.27 -4.53 -6.05
C GLU A 71 -2.48 -3.37 -5.09
N ILE A 72 -3.14 -2.31 -5.56
CA ILE A 72 -3.41 -1.11 -4.76
C ILE A 72 -4.91 -0.88 -4.71
N GLY A 73 -5.41 -0.60 -3.51
CA GLY A 73 -6.80 -0.27 -3.28
C GLY A 73 -7.00 0.85 -2.27
N LEU A 74 -8.22 1.34 -2.18
CA LEU A 74 -8.64 2.23 -1.12
C LEU A 74 -9.08 1.41 0.09
N LEU A 75 -8.64 1.83 1.27
CA LEU A 75 -9.22 1.38 2.52
C LEU A 75 -10.60 2.01 2.65
N THR A 76 -11.65 1.22 2.48
CA THR A 76 -12.98 1.62 2.93
C THR A 76 -12.98 1.69 4.45
N GLU A 77 -13.82 2.56 5.01
CA GLU A 77 -14.07 2.50 6.46
C GLU A 77 -14.57 1.09 6.84
N PRO A 78 -14.21 0.59 8.04
CA PRO A 78 -14.77 -0.65 8.56
C PRO A 78 -16.28 -0.54 8.81
#